data_AF-A0A961YG60-F1
#
_entry.id   AF-A0A961YG60-F1
#
_cell.length_a   1.000
_cell.length_b   1.000
_cell.length_c   1.000
_cell.angle_alpha   90.00
_cell.angle_beta   90.00
_cell.angle_gamma   90.00
#
_symmetry.space_group_name_H-M   'P 1'
#
loop_
_entity.id
_entity.type
_entity.pdbx_description
1 polymer ?
#
loop_
_entity_poly.entity_id
_entity_poly.type
_entity_poly.pdbx_seq_one_letter_code
_entity_poly.pdbx_strand_id
1 'polypeptide(L)'
;MIKYLIAIAVYIFWVSSGAIAGSIPDDPLNSPVWKDIAIKQFGDSEVVFDERVKVLVPSVVENQAQVPVIADARELPNVDKVVVIADLNPIQHVLTYSPEHAKAVPYISFRMKVEQATPVRAAALTSDGVWHVGGIFLEAAGGGCSSPALARDDADWTETVGKAQGRAWRKADGTARMRLRVKHPMDTGLAKDNTPPFFIERLDVKDKSGDPLATLEMFEPVSEDPTITLDIKLPPSEGSFIIDGRDNNGNIYRSTIPVPFDGSALPSGWKDAGEKNREGQPAMTSRAS
;
A
#
# COMPACT_ATOMS: atom_id res chain seq x y z
N MET A 1 -41.30 67.00 11.18
CA MET A 1 -40.57 66.68 12.43
C MET A 1 -40.29 65.18 12.41
N ILE A 2 -39.01 64.82 12.51
CA ILE A 2 -38.37 63.59 12.05
C ILE A 2 -38.80 62.37 12.89
N LYS A 3 -39.18 61.25 12.24
CA LYS A 3 -39.35 59.94 12.88
C LYS A 3 -38.20 59.03 12.46
N TYR A 4 -37.34 58.69 13.42
CA TYR A 4 -36.21 57.78 13.26
C TYR A 4 -36.72 56.33 13.23
N LEU A 5 -36.43 55.60 12.15
CA LEU A 5 -36.57 54.15 12.08
C LEU A 5 -35.26 53.52 12.55
N ILE A 6 -35.31 52.85 13.70
CA ILE A 6 -34.20 52.06 14.25
C ILE A 6 -34.20 50.71 13.54
N ALA A 7 -33.20 50.47 12.68
CA ALA A 7 -32.95 49.16 12.10
C ALA A 7 -32.24 48.29 13.14
N ILE A 8 -32.89 47.21 13.57
CA ILE A 8 -32.31 46.20 14.47
C ILE A 8 -31.42 45.30 13.61
N ALA A 9 -30.10 45.41 13.77
CA ALA A 9 -29.14 44.50 13.18
C ALA A 9 -29.13 43.18 13.98
N VAL A 10 -29.60 42.10 13.36
CA VAL A 10 -29.52 40.75 13.92
C VAL A 10 -28.09 40.24 13.72
N TYR A 11 -27.32 40.18 14.80
CA TYR A 11 -26.01 39.53 14.82
C TYR A 11 -26.21 38.00 14.85
N ILE A 12 -25.91 37.34 13.74
CA ILE A 12 -25.80 35.88 13.67
C ILE A 12 -24.45 35.52 14.30
N PHE A 13 -24.48 35.02 15.54
CA PHE A 13 -23.31 34.42 16.17
C PHE A 13 -23.02 33.08 15.49
N TRP A 14 -21.92 33.02 14.74
CA TRP A 14 -21.30 31.76 14.37
C TRP A 14 -20.75 31.12 15.65
N VAL A 15 -21.39 30.05 16.11
CA VAL A 15 -20.81 29.19 17.14
C VAL A 15 -19.72 28.37 16.43
N SER A 16 -18.47 28.77 16.59
CA SER A 16 -17.34 27.91 16.26
C SER A 16 -17.38 26.71 17.20
N SER A 17 -17.76 25.53 16.72
CA SER A 17 -17.54 24.29 17.44
C SER A 17 -16.04 24.13 17.66
N GLY A 18 -15.57 24.42 18.87
CA GLY A 18 -14.23 24.05 19.27
C GLY A 18 -14.10 22.53 19.23
N ALA A 19 -13.08 22.02 18.53
CA ALA A 19 -12.72 20.62 18.61
C ALA A 19 -12.43 20.28 20.07
N ILE A 20 -13.18 19.34 20.63
CA ILE A 20 -12.83 18.74 21.92
C ILE A 20 -11.59 17.90 21.65
N ALA A 21 -10.45 18.30 22.22
CA ALA A 21 -9.25 17.48 22.18
C ALA A 21 -9.58 16.11 22.77
N GLY A 22 -9.49 15.06 21.95
CA GLY A 22 -9.70 13.70 22.41
C GLY A 22 -8.61 13.33 23.42
N SER A 23 -8.98 12.85 24.60
CA SER A 23 -8.01 12.25 25.50
C SER A 23 -7.42 11.00 24.85
N ILE A 24 -6.10 10.87 24.81
CA ILE A 24 -5.42 9.68 24.25
C ILE A 24 -5.95 8.43 24.97
N PRO A 25 -6.51 7.44 24.23
CA PRO A 25 -7.06 6.25 24.85
C PRO A 25 -5.97 5.37 25.47
N ASP A 26 -6.35 4.62 26.50
CA ASP A 26 -5.48 3.60 27.10
C ASP A 26 -5.16 2.50 26.07
N ASP A 27 -3.89 2.10 26.00
CA ASP A 27 -3.40 1.20 24.97
C ASP A 27 -3.70 -0.28 25.27
N PRO A 28 -4.44 -1.00 24.41
CA PRO A 28 -4.69 -2.42 24.60
C PRO A 28 -3.42 -3.29 24.52
N LEU A 29 -2.35 -2.80 23.85
CA LEU A 29 -1.07 -3.51 23.76
C LEU A 29 -0.08 -3.14 24.87
N ASN A 30 -0.46 -2.25 25.78
CA ASN A 30 0.35 -1.79 26.92
C ASN A 30 1.78 -1.34 26.56
N SER A 31 1.93 -0.70 25.39
CA SER A 31 3.18 -0.11 24.95
C SER A 31 3.61 1.02 25.89
N PRO A 32 4.85 0.99 26.41
CA PRO A 32 5.33 2.02 27.33
C PRO A 32 5.46 3.39 26.67
N VAL A 33 5.48 3.45 25.34
CA VAL A 33 5.68 4.67 24.54
C VAL A 33 4.43 5.11 23.78
N TRP A 34 3.28 4.47 24.00
CA TRP A 34 2.05 4.75 23.25
C TRP A 34 1.65 6.23 23.29
N LYS A 35 1.69 6.86 24.47
CA LYS A 35 1.28 8.26 24.62
C LYS A 35 2.15 9.20 23.78
N ASP A 36 3.46 8.97 23.76
CA ASP A 36 4.39 9.78 22.97
C ASP A 36 4.17 9.58 21.47
N ILE A 37 3.93 8.32 21.04
CA ILE A 37 3.58 8.00 19.66
C ILE A 37 2.28 8.69 19.26
N ALA A 38 1.23 8.61 20.08
CA ALA A 38 -0.07 9.18 19.79
C ALA A 38 0.01 10.71 19.65
N ILE A 39 0.72 11.39 20.55
CA ILE A 39 0.96 12.84 20.47
C ILE A 39 1.72 13.19 19.18
N LYS A 40 2.82 12.48 18.90
CA LYS A 40 3.67 12.76 17.74
C LYS A 40 2.96 12.51 16.41
N GLN A 41 2.16 11.45 16.33
CA GLN A 41 1.57 11.00 15.07
C GLN A 41 0.20 11.60 14.79
N PHE A 42 -0.62 11.80 15.84
CA PHE A 42 -2.03 12.15 15.69
C PHE A 42 -2.36 13.56 16.22
N GLY A 43 -1.45 14.18 17.00
CA GLY A 43 -1.66 15.51 17.57
C GLY A 43 -2.90 15.54 18.47
N ASP A 44 -3.78 16.51 18.24
CA ASP A 44 -5.03 16.68 18.98
C ASP A 44 -6.23 15.92 18.37
N SER A 45 -6.00 15.14 17.31
CA SER A 45 -7.06 14.40 16.61
C SER A 45 -7.66 13.32 17.51
N GLU A 46 -8.93 12.98 17.27
CA GLU A 46 -9.56 11.84 17.94
C GLU A 46 -8.89 10.53 17.50
N VAL A 47 -8.60 9.66 18.47
CA VAL A 47 -7.98 8.35 18.25
C VAL A 47 -8.85 7.28 18.91
N VAL A 48 -9.21 6.26 18.15
CA VAL A 48 -9.96 5.09 18.62
C VAL A 48 -9.25 3.81 18.25
N PHE A 49 -9.27 2.81 19.12
CA PHE A 49 -8.88 1.45 18.75
C PHE A 49 -10.03 0.78 18.01
N ASP A 50 -9.75 0.20 16.84
CA ASP A 50 -10.79 -0.27 15.92
C ASP A 50 -10.41 -1.61 15.27
N GLU A 51 -11.22 -2.64 15.49
CA GLU A 51 -11.02 -3.99 14.95
C GLU A 51 -11.13 -4.07 13.41
N ARG A 52 -11.71 -3.04 12.77
CA ARG A 52 -11.77 -2.91 11.31
C ARG A 52 -10.41 -2.61 10.70
N VAL A 53 -9.45 -2.14 11.49
CA VAL A 53 -8.06 -1.96 11.09
C VAL A 53 -7.26 -3.19 11.51
N LYS A 54 -6.80 -3.96 10.54
CA LYS A 54 -6.12 -5.23 10.77
C LYS A 54 -4.65 -5.11 10.44
N VAL A 55 -3.81 -5.55 11.37
CA VAL A 55 -2.39 -5.75 11.16
C VAL A 55 -2.13 -7.25 11.14
N LEU A 56 -1.58 -7.75 10.03
CA LEU A 56 -1.19 -9.15 9.93
C LEU A 56 0.33 -9.26 9.81
N VAL A 57 0.90 -10.04 10.72
CA VAL A 57 2.31 -10.44 10.75
C VAL A 57 2.37 -11.96 10.97
N PRO A 58 3.42 -12.65 10.52
CA PRO A 58 3.58 -14.06 10.82
C PRO A 58 3.82 -14.25 12.32
N SER A 59 3.38 -15.39 12.87
CA SER A 59 3.54 -15.71 14.29
C SER A 59 5.00 -15.97 14.70
N VAL A 60 5.87 -16.26 13.73
CA VAL A 60 7.31 -16.47 13.95
C VAL A 60 8.06 -15.72 12.86
N VAL A 61 9.07 -14.95 13.28
CA VAL A 61 9.94 -14.17 12.40
C VAL A 61 11.37 -14.68 12.53
N GLU A 62 11.81 -15.45 11.54
CA GLU A 62 13.20 -15.93 11.47
C GLU A 62 14.18 -14.84 11.05
N ASN A 63 13.77 -13.98 10.11
CA ASN A 63 14.57 -12.87 9.60
C ASN A 63 13.92 -11.53 9.93
N GLN A 64 14.49 -10.84 10.92
CA GLN A 64 13.98 -9.57 11.44
C GLN A 64 14.22 -8.39 10.50
N ALA A 65 15.08 -8.53 9.49
CA ALA A 65 15.27 -7.51 8.46
C ALA A 65 14.20 -7.57 7.35
N GLN A 66 13.37 -8.63 7.30
CA GLN A 66 12.45 -8.94 6.20
C GLN A 66 11.07 -9.38 6.71
N VAL A 67 10.56 -8.75 7.76
CA VAL A 67 9.28 -9.11 8.40
C VAL A 67 8.12 -8.72 7.48
N PRO A 68 7.30 -9.66 6.99
CA PRO A 68 6.14 -9.32 6.19
C PRO A 68 5.02 -8.73 7.05
N VAL A 69 4.49 -7.60 6.61
CA VAL A 69 3.41 -6.87 7.27
C VAL A 69 2.29 -6.61 6.25
N ILE A 70 1.05 -6.80 6.69
CA ILE A 70 -0.14 -6.33 6.00
C ILE A 70 -0.85 -5.34 6.92
N ALA A 71 -1.14 -4.15 6.40
CA ALA A 71 -2.05 -3.20 7.00
C ALA A 71 -3.32 -3.13 6.14
N ASP A 72 -4.46 -3.47 6.73
CA ASP A 72 -5.75 -3.59 6.04
C ASP A 72 -6.82 -2.79 6.78
N ALA A 73 -7.27 -1.70 6.16
CA ALA A 73 -8.32 -0.83 6.66
C ALA A 73 -9.52 -0.78 5.70
N ARG A 74 -9.73 -1.84 4.89
CA ARG A 74 -10.80 -1.92 3.87
C ARG A 74 -12.21 -1.85 4.43
N GLU A 75 -12.38 -2.17 5.71
CA GLU A 75 -13.66 -2.12 6.40
C GLU A 75 -14.02 -0.70 6.89
N LEU A 76 -13.11 0.27 6.75
CA LEU A 76 -13.39 1.68 7.01
C LEU A 76 -13.82 2.42 5.73
N PRO A 77 -14.82 3.32 5.83
CA PRO A 77 -15.17 4.22 4.73
C PRO A 77 -14.15 5.36 4.63
N ASN A 78 -13.94 5.89 3.42
CA ASN A 78 -13.25 7.16 3.17
C ASN A 78 -11.90 7.31 3.91
N VAL A 79 -11.03 6.30 3.78
CA VAL A 79 -9.68 6.36 4.36
C VAL A 79 -8.79 7.28 3.52
N ASP A 80 -8.26 8.33 4.13
CA ASP A 80 -7.39 9.32 3.50
C ASP A 80 -5.91 8.89 3.55
N LYS A 81 -5.47 8.28 4.66
CA LYS A 81 -4.12 7.72 4.80
C LYS A 81 -4.08 6.57 5.81
N VAL A 82 -3.13 5.66 5.63
CA VAL A 82 -2.78 4.59 6.57
C VAL A 82 -1.32 4.75 6.97
N VAL A 83 -1.03 4.84 8.27
CA VAL A 83 0.32 4.94 8.83
C VAL A 83 0.66 3.63 9.52
N VAL A 84 1.83 3.08 9.23
CA VAL A 84 2.34 1.88 9.91
C VAL A 84 3.44 2.28 10.90
N ILE A 85 3.34 1.76 12.12
CA ILE A 85 4.18 2.14 13.26
C ILE A 85 4.70 0.87 13.94
N ALA A 86 5.96 0.87 14.31
CA ALA A 86 6.56 -0.14 15.18
C ALA A 86 7.05 0.54 16.46
N ASP A 87 6.33 0.35 17.57
CA ASP A 87 6.46 1.20 18.76
C ASP A 87 7.87 1.21 19.35
N LEU A 88 8.54 0.05 19.42
CA LEU A 88 9.85 -0.12 20.05
C LEU A 88 11.01 -0.19 19.05
N ASN A 89 10.75 0.11 17.77
CA ASN A 89 11.81 0.36 16.82
C ASN A 89 12.45 1.74 17.11
N PRO A 90 13.78 1.90 16.91
CA PRO A 90 14.43 3.20 17.06
C PRO A 90 13.84 4.28 16.13
N ILE A 91 13.42 3.87 14.93
CA ILE A 91 12.66 4.68 13.99
C ILE A 91 11.24 4.08 13.93
N GLN A 92 10.29 4.75 14.60
CA GLN A 92 8.96 4.19 14.86
C GLN A 92 8.00 4.30 13.68
N HIS A 93 8.06 5.41 12.92
CA HIS A 93 7.22 5.64 11.74
C HIS A 93 7.82 4.84 10.58
N VAL A 94 7.11 3.81 10.11
CA VAL A 94 7.62 2.89 9.08
C VAL A 94 7.25 3.38 7.68
N LEU A 95 5.96 3.67 7.46
CA LEU A 95 5.47 4.26 6.21
C LEU A 95 4.13 4.96 6.40
N THR A 96 3.80 5.85 5.48
CA THR A 96 2.45 6.38 5.23
C THR A 96 2.00 5.94 3.84
N TYR A 97 0.78 5.42 3.73
CA TYR A 97 0.14 5.05 2.49
C TYR A 97 -1.13 5.87 2.28
N SER A 98 -1.21 6.61 1.19
CA SER A 98 -2.37 7.42 0.81
C SER A 98 -3.06 6.81 -0.41
N PRO A 99 -4.29 6.27 -0.30
CA PRO A 99 -5.02 5.67 -1.42
C PRO A 99 -5.70 6.68 -2.36
N GLU A 100 -5.30 7.95 -2.33
CA GLU A 100 -5.74 9.07 -3.19
C GLU A 100 -7.25 9.12 -3.42
N HIS A 101 -8.02 9.54 -2.42
CA HIS A 101 -9.47 9.67 -2.48
C HIS A 101 -10.18 8.39 -2.96
N ALA A 102 -9.78 7.25 -2.38
CA ALA A 102 -10.33 5.94 -2.69
C ALA A 102 -10.12 5.46 -4.14
N LYS A 103 -9.15 6.01 -4.88
CA LYS A 103 -8.68 5.45 -6.16
C LYS A 103 -7.89 4.16 -5.95
N ALA A 104 -7.25 4.01 -4.81
CA ALA A 104 -6.75 2.73 -4.35
C ALA A 104 -7.52 2.21 -3.13
N VAL A 105 -7.34 0.93 -2.85
CA VAL A 105 -7.93 0.25 -1.71
C VAL A 105 -7.02 0.49 -0.50
N PRO A 106 -7.54 0.81 0.71
CA PRO A 106 -6.72 1.05 1.91
C PRO A 106 -6.17 -0.28 2.47
N TYR A 107 -5.32 -0.92 1.68
CA TYR A 107 -4.67 -2.19 1.90
C TYR A 107 -3.25 -2.08 1.36
N ILE A 108 -2.26 -2.40 2.18
CA ILE A 108 -0.87 -2.47 1.78
C ILE A 108 -0.21 -3.71 2.39
N SER A 109 0.55 -4.43 1.58
CA SER A 109 1.47 -5.45 2.06
C SER A 109 2.89 -5.10 1.67
N PHE A 110 3.80 -5.19 2.65
CA PHE A 110 5.19 -4.85 2.49
C PHE A 110 6.05 -5.62 3.49
N ARG A 111 7.35 -5.30 3.54
CA ARG A 111 8.26 -5.86 4.54
C ARG A 111 8.96 -4.75 5.30
N MET A 112 9.20 -4.97 6.60
CA MET A 112 9.93 -4.05 7.44
C MET A 112 11.00 -4.74 8.28
N LYS A 113 11.93 -3.94 8.77
CA LYS A 113 12.96 -4.26 9.74
C LYS A 113 12.39 -4.09 11.16
N VAL A 114 12.70 -5.03 12.04
CA VAL A 114 12.25 -5.05 13.44
C VAL A 114 13.45 -5.23 14.35
N GLU A 115 13.66 -4.30 15.27
CA GLU A 115 14.85 -4.33 16.13
C GLU A 115 14.67 -5.20 17.38
N GLN A 116 13.44 -5.36 17.86
CA GLN A 116 13.08 -6.16 19.03
C GLN A 116 11.58 -6.50 19.01
N ALA A 117 11.13 -7.38 19.91
CA ALA A 117 9.70 -7.63 20.10
C ALA A 117 8.96 -6.31 20.35
N THR A 118 7.89 -6.05 19.58
CA THR A 118 7.25 -4.73 19.54
C THR A 118 5.78 -4.83 19.15
N PRO A 119 4.91 -3.97 19.70
CA PRO A 119 3.66 -3.62 19.04
C PRO A 119 3.92 -3.15 17.61
N VAL A 120 3.18 -3.70 16.66
CA VAL A 120 3.10 -3.23 15.27
C VAL A 120 1.68 -2.76 15.04
N ARG A 121 1.53 -1.52 14.57
CA ARG A 121 0.24 -0.85 14.42
C ARG A 121 0.03 -0.37 13.01
N ALA A 122 -1.23 -0.34 12.60
CA ALA A 122 -1.72 0.44 11.49
C ALA A 122 -2.73 1.44 12.04
N ALA A 123 -2.57 2.71 11.68
CA ALA A 123 -3.49 3.79 12.01
C ALA A 123 -4.07 4.33 10.70
N ALA A 124 -5.39 4.28 10.53
CA ALA A 124 -6.08 4.79 9.36
C ALA A 124 -6.80 6.09 9.72
N LEU A 125 -6.51 7.17 9.00
CA LEU A 125 -7.24 8.43 9.10
C LEU A 125 -8.41 8.38 8.13
N THR A 126 -9.62 8.58 8.63
CA THR A 126 -10.82 8.77 7.81
C THR A 126 -11.06 10.25 7.54
N SER A 127 -11.79 10.57 6.46
CA SER A 127 -12.01 11.98 6.05
C SER A 127 -12.81 12.83 7.04
N ASP A 128 -13.38 12.23 8.08
CA ASP A 128 -13.99 12.94 9.22
C ASP A 128 -12.96 13.39 10.28
N GLY A 129 -11.68 13.03 10.11
CA GLY A 129 -10.58 13.45 10.98
C GLY A 129 -10.25 12.47 12.12
N VAL A 130 -10.93 11.31 12.19
CA VAL A 130 -10.71 10.31 13.25
C VAL A 130 -9.61 9.32 12.84
N TRP A 131 -8.71 9.03 13.77
CA TRP A 131 -7.72 7.96 13.62
C TRP A 131 -8.24 6.65 14.20
N HIS A 132 -8.37 5.65 13.34
CA HIS A 132 -8.72 4.28 13.70
C HIS A 132 -7.45 3.45 13.78
N VAL A 133 -7.16 2.88 14.95
CA VAL A 133 -5.89 2.18 15.21
C VAL A 133 -6.15 0.71 15.48
N GLY A 134 -5.46 -0.15 14.72
CA GLY A 134 -5.37 -1.57 14.98
C GLY A 134 -3.91 -1.98 15.18
N GLY A 135 -3.67 -3.11 15.83
CA GLY A 135 -2.32 -3.58 16.05
C GLY A 135 -2.23 -4.97 16.62
N ILE A 136 -1.02 -5.51 16.59
CA ILE A 136 -0.66 -6.81 17.15
C ILE A 136 0.71 -6.71 17.81
N PHE A 137 0.92 -7.46 18.89
CA PHE A 137 2.26 -7.61 19.46
C PHE A 137 3.04 -8.63 18.64
N LEU A 138 4.16 -8.21 18.06
CA LEU A 138 5.06 -9.07 17.32
C LEU A 138 6.20 -9.54 18.22
N GLU A 139 6.28 -10.85 18.42
CA GLU A 139 7.45 -11.50 19.00
C GLU A 139 8.57 -11.57 17.96
N ALA A 140 9.76 -11.09 18.31
CA ALA A 140 10.93 -11.10 17.44
C ALA A 140 12.22 -11.24 18.26
N ALA A 141 13.18 -12.01 17.75
CA ALA A 141 14.50 -12.13 18.38
C ALA A 141 15.33 -10.83 18.34
N GLY A 142 15.00 -9.93 17.42
CA GLY A 142 15.59 -8.59 17.26
C GLY A 142 16.72 -8.45 16.24
N GLY A 143 17.31 -7.26 16.13
CA GLY A 143 18.50 -6.95 15.32
C GLY A 143 18.27 -6.58 13.84
N GLY A 144 17.02 -6.42 13.41
CA GLY A 144 16.69 -6.15 12.01
C GLY A 144 17.12 -4.77 11.51
N CYS A 145 17.13 -3.74 12.35
CA CYS A 145 17.47 -2.36 11.97
C CYS A 145 18.96 -2.05 12.09
N SER A 146 19.69 -2.83 12.91
CA SER A 146 21.13 -2.67 13.17
C SER A 146 22.03 -3.55 12.27
N SER A 147 21.43 -4.39 11.43
CA SER A 147 22.13 -5.21 10.44
C SER A 147 22.39 -4.44 9.14
N PRO A 148 23.60 -4.52 8.54
CA PRO A 148 23.87 -3.92 7.23
C PRO A 148 22.96 -4.50 6.13
N ALA A 149 22.67 -3.70 5.11
CA ALA A 149 21.98 -4.17 3.91
C ALA A 149 22.92 -5.08 3.09
N LEU A 150 22.42 -6.25 2.69
CA LEU A 150 23.19 -7.23 1.92
C LEU A 150 23.36 -6.79 0.46
N ALA A 151 22.43 -5.98 -0.08
CA ALA A 151 22.51 -5.44 -1.44
C ALA A 151 23.81 -4.69 -1.73
N ARG A 152 24.51 -4.15 -0.71
CA ARG A 152 25.79 -3.43 -0.90
C ARG A 152 26.97 -4.35 -1.18
N ASP A 153 26.83 -5.65 -0.91
CA ASP A 153 27.87 -6.65 -1.15
C ASP A 153 27.89 -7.13 -2.63
N ASP A 154 26.82 -6.84 -3.40
CA ASP A 154 26.76 -7.14 -4.83
C ASP A 154 27.69 -6.18 -5.61
N ALA A 155 28.56 -6.73 -6.47
CA ALA A 155 29.48 -5.94 -7.30
C ALA A 155 28.77 -4.96 -8.26
N ASP A 156 27.50 -5.22 -8.60
CA ASP A 156 26.68 -4.41 -9.52
C ASP A 156 25.65 -3.52 -8.81
N TRP A 157 25.76 -3.33 -7.48
CA TRP A 157 24.74 -2.62 -6.70
C TRP A 157 24.50 -1.20 -7.22
N THR A 158 25.57 -0.46 -7.55
CA THR A 158 25.48 0.91 -8.08
C THR A 158 24.79 0.99 -9.43
N GLU A 159 24.87 -0.08 -10.23
CA GLU A 159 24.23 -0.16 -11.55
C GLU A 159 22.78 -0.66 -11.49
N THR A 160 22.39 -1.26 -10.37
CA THR A 160 21.09 -1.93 -10.22
C THR A 160 20.15 -1.26 -9.24
N VAL A 161 20.64 -0.36 -8.38
CA VAL A 161 19.80 0.49 -7.54
C VAL A 161 18.74 1.20 -8.37
N GLY A 162 17.51 1.17 -7.89
CA GLY A 162 16.35 1.77 -8.56
C GLY A 162 15.70 0.90 -9.64
N LYS A 163 16.32 -0.23 -10.03
CA LYS A 163 15.69 -1.15 -10.98
C LYS A 163 14.44 -1.73 -10.33
N ALA A 164 13.31 -1.45 -10.97
CA ALA A 164 11.99 -1.90 -10.53
C ALA A 164 11.52 -3.10 -11.36
N GLN A 165 10.93 -4.08 -10.68
CA GLN A 165 10.25 -5.22 -11.28
C GLN A 165 8.85 -5.29 -10.73
N GLY A 166 7.84 -5.32 -11.58
CA GLY A 166 6.46 -5.41 -11.13
C GLY A 166 5.59 -6.25 -12.03
N ARG A 167 4.49 -6.72 -11.46
CA ARG A 167 3.40 -7.39 -12.15
C ARG A 167 2.08 -6.88 -11.61
N ALA A 168 1.08 -6.82 -12.47
CA ALA A 168 -0.26 -6.48 -12.08
C ALA A 168 -1.28 -7.49 -12.62
N TRP A 169 -2.30 -7.76 -11.84
CA TRP A 169 -3.38 -8.70 -12.18
C TRP A 169 -4.73 -8.05 -11.93
N ARG A 170 -5.57 -8.00 -12.96
CA ARG A 170 -6.96 -7.54 -12.83
C ARG A 170 -7.78 -8.53 -12.02
N LYS A 171 -8.72 -8.02 -11.23
CA LYS A 171 -9.68 -8.80 -10.47
C LYS A 171 -11.09 -8.51 -10.96
N ALA A 172 -12.00 -9.45 -10.68
CA ALA A 172 -13.41 -9.35 -11.06
C ALA A 172 -14.14 -8.19 -10.37
N ASP A 173 -13.64 -7.71 -9.23
CA ASP A 173 -14.21 -6.60 -8.46
C ASP A 173 -13.86 -5.20 -9.02
N GLY A 174 -13.20 -5.13 -10.18
CA GLY A 174 -12.78 -3.87 -10.79
C GLY A 174 -11.48 -3.29 -10.23
N THR A 175 -10.81 -3.99 -9.32
CA THR A 175 -9.45 -3.64 -8.87
C THR A 175 -8.39 -4.36 -9.70
N ALA A 176 -7.16 -3.86 -9.64
CA ALA A 176 -5.97 -4.55 -10.09
C ALA A 176 -4.98 -4.65 -8.93
N ARG A 177 -4.51 -5.86 -8.65
CA ARG A 177 -3.46 -6.10 -7.67
C ARG A 177 -2.12 -5.84 -8.33
N MET A 178 -1.38 -4.86 -7.84
CA MET A 178 0.00 -4.61 -8.25
C MET A 178 0.95 -5.18 -7.20
N ARG A 179 1.97 -5.91 -7.64
CA ARG A 179 3.14 -6.26 -6.82
C ARG A 179 4.39 -5.68 -7.48
N LEU A 180 5.14 -4.89 -6.73
CA LEU A 180 6.33 -4.18 -7.17
C LEU A 180 7.49 -4.52 -6.23
N ARG A 181 8.66 -4.77 -6.78
CA ARG A 181 9.94 -4.81 -6.07
C ARG A 181 10.86 -3.76 -6.67
N VAL A 182 11.53 -2.98 -5.84
CA VAL A 182 12.56 -2.02 -6.28
C VAL A 182 13.87 -2.45 -5.66
N LYS A 183 14.94 -2.63 -6.45
CA LYS A 183 16.27 -2.94 -5.89
C LYS A 183 16.81 -1.71 -5.17
N HIS A 184 16.96 -1.77 -3.85
CA HIS A 184 17.38 -0.64 -3.02
C HIS A 184 17.81 -1.12 -1.63
N PRO A 185 18.96 -0.66 -1.07
CA PRO A 185 19.47 -1.16 0.22
C PRO A 185 18.57 -0.81 1.41
N MET A 186 17.92 0.37 1.38
CA MET A 186 17.10 0.88 2.48
C MET A 186 17.89 0.93 3.80
N ASP A 187 19.07 1.56 3.74
CA ASP A 187 19.98 1.69 4.89
C ASP A 187 19.35 2.57 5.97
N THR A 188 19.43 2.12 7.22
CA THR A 188 18.77 2.79 8.36
C THR A 188 19.60 3.89 9.00
N GLY A 189 20.91 3.95 8.72
CA GLY A 189 21.83 4.78 9.49
C GLY A 189 22.22 4.20 10.86
N LEU A 190 21.69 3.03 11.25
CA LEU A 190 21.86 2.44 12.58
C LEU A 190 22.81 1.24 12.60
N ALA A 191 23.32 0.85 11.44
CA ALA A 191 24.28 -0.25 11.32
C ALA A 191 25.61 0.10 12.01
N LYS A 192 26.26 -0.92 12.60
CA LYS A 192 27.51 -0.75 13.37
C LYS A 192 28.70 -0.27 12.53
N ASP A 193 28.62 -0.41 11.22
CA ASP A 193 29.63 0.01 10.25
C ASP A 193 29.57 1.51 9.91
N ASN A 194 28.65 2.28 10.53
CA ASN A 194 28.40 3.69 10.27
C ASN A 194 27.92 3.99 8.84
N THR A 195 27.28 3.01 8.18
CA THR A 195 26.60 3.26 6.91
C THR A 195 25.52 4.34 7.11
N PRO A 196 25.54 5.46 6.35
CA PRO A 196 24.55 6.52 6.50
C PRO A 196 23.17 6.07 6.01
N PRO A 197 22.07 6.72 6.46
CA PRO A 197 20.73 6.38 5.99
C PRO A 197 20.59 6.65 4.49
N PHE A 198 20.09 5.65 3.76
CA PHE A 198 19.87 5.72 2.32
C PHE A 198 18.65 4.88 1.96
N PHE A 199 17.52 5.53 1.73
CA PHE A 199 16.22 4.89 1.56
C PHE A 199 15.34 5.61 0.55
N ILE A 200 14.44 4.87 -0.08
CA ILE A 200 13.37 5.42 -0.92
C ILE A 200 12.41 6.15 0.01
N GLU A 201 12.32 7.47 -0.10
CA GLU A 201 11.46 8.31 0.73
C GLU A 201 10.03 8.39 0.21
N ARG A 202 9.85 8.26 -1.12
CA ARG A 202 8.54 8.39 -1.77
C ARG A 202 8.37 7.49 -2.97
N LEU A 203 7.16 6.96 -3.15
CA LEU A 203 6.73 6.24 -4.34
C LEU A 203 5.31 6.68 -4.71
N ASP A 204 5.16 7.27 -5.89
CA ASP A 204 3.88 7.66 -6.48
C ASP A 204 3.46 6.62 -7.53
N VAL A 205 2.23 6.14 -7.42
CA VAL A 205 1.56 5.29 -8.41
C VAL A 205 0.56 6.13 -9.17
N LYS A 206 0.68 6.15 -10.50
CA LYS A 206 -0.13 6.95 -11.41
C LYS A 206 -0.73 6.07 -12.49
N ASP A 207 -1.81 6.54 -13.10
CA ASP A 207 -2.31 5.95 -14.34
C ASP A 207 -1.46 6.37 -15.55
N LYS A 208 -1.82 5.92 -16.75
CA LYS A 208 -1.09 6.26 -17.99
C LYS A 208 -1.17 7.75 -18.36
N SER A 209 -2.17 8.47 -17.85
CA SER A 209 -2.38 9.91 -18.08
C SER A 209 -1.57 10.77 -17.11
N GLY A 210 -1.02 10.14 -16.06
CA GLY A 210 -0.25 10.79 -15.01
C GLY A 210 -1.09 11.17 -13.79
N ASP A 211 -2.36 10.77 -13.72
CA ASP A 211 -3.21 11.06 -12.57
C ASP A 211 -2.79 10.19 -11.38
N PRO A 212 -2.71 10.76 -10.15
CA PRO A 212 -2.31 10.02 -8.97
C PRO A 212 -3.39 9.00 -8.57
N LEU A 213 -2.94 7.77 -8.26
CA LEU A 213 -3.75 6.64 -7.80
C LEU A 213 -3.42 6.24 -6.37
N ALA A 214 -2.16 6.36 -5.97
CA ALA A 214 -1.66 6.03 -4.64
C ALA A 214 -0.32 6.72 -4.39
N THR A 215 -0.05 7.08 -3.14
CA THR A 215 1.25 7.59 -2.68
C THR A 215 1.75 6.75 -1.51
N LEU A 216 3.03 6.41 -1.50
CA LEU A 216 3.73 5.85 -0.34
C LEU A 216 4.84 6.82 0.07
N GLU A 217 4.85 7.20 1.34
CA GLU A 217 5.98 7.84 2.00
C GLU A 217 6.62 6.78 2.89
N MET A 218 7.88 6.47 2.65
CA MET A 218 8.57 5.36 3.29
C MET A 218 9.75 5.88 4.08
N PHE A 219 10.05 5.18 5.16
CA PHE A 219 11.18 5.48 6.04
C PHE A 219 12.14 4.31 6.10
N GLU A 220 13.27 4.54 6.77
CA GLU A 220 14.36 3.61 7.01
C GLU A 220 13.94 2.19 7.42
N PRO A 221 12.90 1.98 8.26
CA PRO A 221 12.52 0.63 8.68
C PRO A 221 11.91 -0.21 7.56
N VAL A 222 11.54 0.34 6.41
CA VAL A 222 11.12 -0.49 5.27
C VAL A 222 12.30 -1.39 4.86
N SER A 223 12.03 -2.67 4.60
CA SER A 223 13.06 -3.66 4.30
C SER A 223 13.82 -3.36 3.01
N GLU A 224 15.07 -3.83 2.95
CA GLU A 224 15.85 -3.91 1.72
C GLU A 224 15.03 -4.55 0.59
N ASP A 225 15.25 -4.06 -0.62
CA ASP A 225 14.52 -4.44 -1.82
C ASP A 225 13.00 -4.38 -1.63
N PRO A 226 12.47 -3.18 -1.32
CA PRO A 226 11.08 -3.00 -0.90
C PRO A 226 10.15 -3.67 -1.89
N THR A 227 9.41 -4.66 -1.39
CA THR A 227 8.40 -5.39 -2.14
C THR A 227 7.02 -4.96 -1.64
N ILE A 228 6.32 -4.16 -2.44
CA ILE A 228 5.04 -3.55 -2.11
C ILE A 228 3.93 -4.25 -2.90
N THR A 229 2.82 -4.56 -2.24
CA THR A 229 1.58 -5.00 -2.90
C THR A 229 0.43 -4.07 -2.55
N LEU A 230 -0.23 -3.56 -3.57
CA LEU A 230 -1.39 -2.68 -3.48
C LEU A 230 -2.55 -3.25 -4.31
N ASP A 231 -3.77 -2.93 -3.91
CA ASP A 231 -4.96 -3.12 -4.74
C ASP A 231 -5.46 -1.74 -5.19
N ILE A 232 -5.54 -1.52 -6.50
CA ILE A 232 -5.86 -0.21 -7.09
C ILE A 232 -7.15 -0.33 -7.89
N LYS A 233 -8.10 0.59 -7.73
CA LYS A 233 -9.30 0.60 -8.58
C LYS A 233 -8.89 1.07 -9.96
N LEU A 234 -9.14 0.25 -10.97
CA LEU A 234 -8.61 0.50 -12.30
C LEU A 234 -9.69 0.29 -13.35
N PRO A 235 -10.15 1.36 -14.04
CA PRO A 235 -11.14 1.20 -15.08
C PRO A 235 -10.62 0.27 -16.20
N PRO A 236 -11.51 -0.37 -16.98
CA PRO A 236 -11.11 -1.30 -18.04
C PRO A 236 -10.18 -0.69 -19.10
N SER A 237 -10.22 0.63 -19.29
CA SER A 237 -9.44 1.39 -20.28
C SER A 237 -7.97 1.64 -19.91
N GLU A 238 -7.57 1.33 -18.67
CA GLU A 238 -6.19 1.52 -18.20
C GLU A 238 -5.33 0.28 -18.45
N GLY A 239 -4.19 0.44 -19.11
CA GLY A 239 -3.34 -0.68 -19.52
C GLY A 239 -2.06 -0.83 -18.71
N SER A 240 -1.75 0.12 -17.83
CA SER A 240 -0.48 0.17 -17.11
C SER A 240 -0.54 1.11 -15.90
N PHE A 241 0.32 0.86 -14.92
CA PHE A 241 0.67 1.82 -13.88
C PHE A 241 2.01 2.49 -14.20
N ILE A 242 2.11 3.79 -13.96
CA ILE A 242 3.38 4.52 -13.93
C ILE A 242 3.81 4.62 -12.47
N ILE A 243 5.06 4.25 -12.20
CA ILE A 243 5.68 4.30 -10.88
C ILE A 243 6.79 5.33 -10.93
N ASP A 244 6.68 6.36 -10.10
CA ASP A 244 7.72 7.35 -9.85
C ASP A 244 8.21 7.18 -8.40
N GLY A 245 9.48 6.84 -8.21
CA GLY A 245 10.13 6.72 -6.91
C GLY A 245 11.20 7.79 -6.71
N ARG A 246 11.44 8.17 -5.46
CA ARG A 246 12.51 9.08 -5.07
C ARG A 246 13.18 8.60 -3.78
N ASP A 247 14.50 8.72 -3.70
CA ASP A 247 15.25 8.50 -2.46
C ASP A 247 15.68 9.80 -1.76
N ASN A 248 16.17 9.65 -0.54
CA ASN A 248 16.62 10.74 0.33
C ASN A 248 17.91 11.44 -0.17
N ASN A 249 18.56 10.94 -1.23
CA ASN A 249 19.68 11.60 -1.92
C ASN A 249 19.22 12.35 -3.19
N GLY A 250 17.92 12.29 -3.52
CA GLY A 250 17.33 12.98 -4.67
C GLY A 250 17.38 12.20 -5.98
N ASN A 251 17.78 10.93 -5.99
CA ASN A 251 17.68 10.12 -7.20
C ASN A 251 16.21 9.81 -7.50
N ILE A 252 15.89 9.76 -8.79
CA ILE A 252 14.53 9.48 -9.29
C ILE A 252 14.53 8.15 -10.05
N TYR A 253 13.54 7.32 -9.73
CA TYR A 253 13.33 6.00 -10.32
C TYR A 253 12.00 6.00 -11.05
N ARG A 254 11.97 5.55 -12.31
CA ARG A 254 10.73 5.44 -13.07
C ARG A 254 10.55 4.05 -13.62
N SER A 255 9.34 3.52 -13.50
CA SER A 255 8.96 2.24 -14.08
C SER A 255 7.54 2.27 -14.60
N THR A 256 7.25 1.45 -15.61
CA THR A 256 5.90 1.22 -16.11
C THR A 256 5.55 -0.23 -15.90
N ILE A 257 4.49 -0.49 -15.14
CA ILE A 257 4.02 -1.84 -14.86
C ILE A 257 2.81 -2.12 -15.73
N PRO A 258 2.89 -3.02 -16.74
CA PRO A 258 1.76 -3.35 -17.58
C PRO A 258 0.68 -4.09 -16.77
N VAL A 259 -0.58 -3.79 -17.08
CA VAL A 259 -1.77 -4.41 -16.50
C VAL A 259 -2.50 -5.15 -17.63
N PRO A 260 -2.10 -6.40 -17.94
CA PRO A 260 -2.73 -7.15 -19.03
C PRO A 260 -4.22 -7.37 -18.78
N PHE A 261 -5.00 -7.37 -19.87
CA PHE A 261 -6.40 -7.77 -19.83
C PHE A 261 -6.49 -9.25 -20.20
N ASP A 262 -6.62 -10.12 -19.19
CA ASP A 262 -6.69 -11.58 -19.39
C ASP A 262 -8.14 -12.04 -19.70
N GLY A 263 -8.81 -11.38 -20.65
CA GLY A 263 -10.10 -11.82 -21.18
C GLY A 263 -9.94 -12.40 -22.58
N SER A 264 -10.05 -13.72 -22.72
CA SER A 264 -10.16 -14.37 -24.03
C SER A 264 -11.63 -14.58 -24.36
N ALA A 265 -12.09 -14.11 -25.51
CA ALA A 265 -13.41 -14.49 -26.03
C ALA A 265 -13.38 -15.98 -26.43
N LEU A 266 -14.38 -16.75 -26.01
CA LEU A 266 -14.61 -18.07 -26.59
C LEU A 266 -14.96 -17.86 -28.07
N PRO A 267 -14.34 -18.57 -29.03
CA PRO A 267 -14.79 -18.52 -30.41
C PRO A 267 -16.24 -18.99 -30.46
N SER A 268 -17.14 -18.08 -30.86
CA SER A 268 -18.56 -18.35 -31.09
C SER A 268 -18.71 -19.17 -32.37
N GLY A 269 -18.38 -20.47 -32.30
CA GLY A 269 -18.44 -21.30 -33.49
C GLY A 269 -17.94 -22.72 -33.31
N TRP A 270 -18.53 -23.49 -32.39
CA TRP A 270 -18.62 -24.93 -32.63
C TRP A 270 -19.76 -25.14 -33.64
N LYS A 271 -19.45 -25.00 -34.93
CA LYS A 271 -20.31 -25.59 -35.97
C LYS A 271 -19.96 -27.06 -36.02
N ASP A 272 -20.97 -27.90 -35.77
CA ASP A 272 -20.93 -29.35 -35.94
C ASP A 272 -20.25 -29.72 -37.27
N ALA A 273 -18.99 -30.15 -37.19
CA ALA A 273 -18.33 -30.84 -38.29
C ALA A 273 -18.78 -32.31 -38.21
N GLY A 274 -20.02 -32.57 -38.63
CA GLY A 274 -20.65 -33.86 -38.45
C GLY A 274 -21.67 -34.26 -39.50
N GLU A 275 -21.67 -33.66 -40.70
CA GLU A 275 -22.46 -34.18 -41.81
C GLU A 275 -21.77 -33.90 -43.16
N LYS A 276 -20.94 -34.84 -43.59
CA LYS A 276 -20.56 -34.98 -45.00
C LYS A 276 -20.70 -36.43 -45.45
N ASN A 277 -21.73 -36.62 -46.28
CA ASN A 277 -21.79 -37.48 -47.45
C ASN A 277 -21.84 -39.00 -47.25
N ARG A 278 -23.07 -39.51 -47.13
CA ARG A 278 -23.45 -40.81 -47.70
C ARG A 278 -23.85 -40.61 -49.18
N GLU A 279 -22.95 -40.87 -50.09
CA GLU A 279 -23.27 -41.29 -51.46
C GLU A 279 -22.38 -42.49 -51.83
N GLY A 280 -22.92 -43.70 -51.71
CA GLY A 280 -22.55 -44.83 -52.58
C GLY A 280 -23.14 -44.58 -53.98
N GLN A 281 -22.68 -45.11 -55.10
CA GLN A 281 -21.88 -46.28 -55.48
C GLN A 281 -21.37 -46.01 -56.91
N PRO A 282 -20.24 -46.58 -57.37
CA PRO A 282 -20.00 -46.77 -58.79
C PRO A 282 -20.56 -48.14 -59.26
N ALA A 283 -21.35 -48.12 -60.32
CA ALA A 283 -21.80 -49.30 -61.04
C ALA A 283 -20.64 -49.92 -61.84
N MET A 284 -20.24 -51.16 -61.51
CA MET A 284 -19.37 -51.98 -62.36
C MET A 284 -20.23 -52.68 -63.41
N THR A 285 -19.99 -52.36 -64.68
CA THR A 285 -20.37 -53.17 -65.82
C THR A 285 -19.24 -54.15 -66.15
N SER A 286 -19.50 -55.45 -66.10
CA SER A 286 -18.65 -56.48 -66.70
C SER A 286 -19.51 -57.60 -67.26
N ARG A 287 -19.35 -57.87 -68.57
CA ARG A 287 -20.07 -58.87 -69.36
C ARG A 287 -19.50 -60.26 -69.16
N ALA A 288 -20.41 -61.23 -69.21
CA ALA A 288 -20.29 -62.66 -69.46
C ALA A 288 -18.99 -63.20 -70.10
N SER A 289 -18.45 -64.27 -69.50
CA SER A 289 -18.31 -65.63 -70.06
C SER A 289 -18.00 -66.62 -68.95
#